data_AF-A0A367RGY0-F1
#
_entry.id   AF-A0A367RGY0-F1
#
_cell.length_a   1.000
_cell.length_b   1.000
_cell.length_c   1.000
_cell.angle_alpha   90.00
_cell.angle_beta   90.00
_cell.angle_gamma   90.00
#
_symmetry.space_group_name_H-M   'P 1'
#
loop_
_entity.id
_entity.type
_entity.pdbx_description
1 polymer ?
#
loop_
_entity_poly.entity_id
_entity_poly.type
_entity_poly.pdbx_seq_one_letter_code
_entity_poly.pdbx_strand_id
1 'polypeptide(L)'
;MRVDFLRNVLAYPSFADLLKANIKLIRSMNRSELLQVIEKPAQKLGVSFEAGLIERILDDLEDEPGNLPVLEFALTELWQRRTSKQITHVAYEAISEVQGALAKYADQKYANLTQIEQEQVRRIFIQLVRPGEGSEDTRRLAIKAEVGEAAWGLVKKLADVRLVITSRNATEQETVEVVHEALIQNWGKLRQWMEINRNFRAWQERLRAAKRQWEDTGKDDGALLRGVLLAEAEDWQQKRLDELSSEERVFIQLSLALRDREKTEREFRRRRNTLALTSGFVGALILAGVAGVGWWRAVISNKNSELIARSLTLISSFASNNQLDALLEGIRIGKQLKQLKQLSGATANTQMQVVTAMRKVVYGIREYNRLEGHSGEVAGISFSPDGQTIASAIGILFDF
;
A
#
# COMPACT_ATOMS: atom_id res chain seq x y z
N MET A 1 -41.68 -12.52 9.67
CA MET A 1 -40.22 -12.27 9.74
C MET A 1 -39.63 -12.67 8.40
N ARG A 2 -38.76 -11.84 7.79
CA ARG A 2 -38.04 -12.21 6.54
C ARG A 2 -37.06 -13.35 6.84
N VAL A 3 -36.96 -14.31 5.93
CA VAL A 3 -36.13 -15.54 6.11
C VAL A 3 -34.66 -15.20 6.31
N ASP A 4 -34.20 -14.12 5.70
CA ASP A 4 -32.82 -13.61 5.75
C ASP A 4 -32.39 -13.23 7.18
N PHE A 5 -33.35 -12.94 8.07
CA PHE A 5 -33.11 -12.65 9.48
C PHE A 5 -33.25 -13.88 10.38
N LEU A 6 -33.70 -15.02 9.86
CA LEU A 6 -33.90 -16.24 10.63
C LEU A 6 -32.59 -16.71 11.26
N ARG A 7 -31.46 -16.57 10.54
CA ARG A 7 -30.12 -16.89 11.06
C ARG A 7 -29.80 -16.11 12.34
N ASN A 8 -30.11 -14.82 12.38
CA ASN A 8 -29.81 -13.97 13.53
C ASN A 8 -30.67 -14.35 14.74
N VAL A 9 -31.89 -14.82 14.49
CA VAL A 9 -32.81 -15.20 15.56
C VAL A 9 -32.49 -16.60 16.09
N LEU A 10 -32.08 -17.52 15.22
CA LEU A 10 -31.60 -18.85 15.63
C LEU A 10 -30.30 -18.79 16.44
N ALA A 11 -29.56 -17.68 16.40
CA ALA A 11 -28.38 -17.46 17.23
C ALA A 11 -28.72 -17.24 18.72
N TYR A 12 -29.99 -16.97 19.06
CA TYR A 12 -30.46 -16.81 20.44
C TYR A 12 -31.26 -18.05 20.89
N PRO A 13 -30.73 -18.91 21.78
CA PRO A 13 -31.31 -20.23 22.10
C PRO A 13 -32.77 -20.18 22.57
N SER A 14 -33.09 -19.26 23.49
CA SER A 14 -34.45 -19.11 24.03
C SER A 14 -35.47 -18.70 22.95
N PHE A 15 -35.04 -17.92 21.96
CA PHE A 15 -35.89 -17.49 20.86
C PHE A 15 -36.01 -18.58 19.78
N ALA A 16 -34.92 -19.32 19.54
CA ALA A 16 -34.91 -20.47 18.66
C ALA A 16 -35.88 -21.56 19.13
N ASP A 17 -35.92 -21.86 20.44
CA ASP A 17 -36.82 -22.85 21.03
C ASP A 17 -38.29 -22.46 20.88
N LEU A 18 -38.62 -21.17 21.06
CA LEU A 18 -39.98 -20.64 20.84
C LEU A 18 -40.41 -20.69 19.37
N LEU A 19 -39.49 -20.37 18.45
CA LEU A 19 -39.73 -20.45 17.00
C LEU A 19 -39.98 -21.87 16.55
N LYS A 20 -39.20 -22.83 17.07
CA LYS A 20 -39.31 -24.25 16.70
C LYS A 20 -40.71 -24.80 16.95
N ALA A 21 -41.39 -24.32 17.99
CA ALA A 21 -42.75 -24.73 18.33
C ALA A 21 -43.87 -24.00 17.57
N ASN A 22 -43.61 -22.83 16.95
CA ASN A 22 -44.66 -21.92 16.47
C ASN A 22 -44.44 -21.30 15.08
N ILE A 23 -43.46 -21.76 14.29
CA ILE A 23 -43.28 -21.26 12.92
C ILE A 23 -44.49 -21.65 12.05
N LYS A 24 -45.23 -20.65 11.59
CA LYS A 24 -46.17 -20.78 10.47
C LYS A 24 -45.52 -20.16 9.24
N LEU A 25 -45.23 -21.00 8.24
CA LEU A 25 -44.71 -20.54 6.96
C LEU A 25 -45.88 -19.98 6.14
N ILE A 26 -45.82 -18.69 5.84
CA ILE A 26 -46.75 -18.04 4.90
C ILE A 26 -46.11 -18.12 3.53
N ARG A 27 -46.69 -18.94 2.64
CA ARG A 27 -46.28 -19.00 1.23
C ARG A 27 -46.86 -17.84 0.44
N SER A 28 -46.29 -17.55 -0.71
CA SER A 28 -46.91 -16.68 -1.72
C SER A 28 -48.31 -17.19 -2.06
N MET A 29 -49.23 -16.26 -2.31
CA MET A 29 -50.57 -16.60 -2.77
C MET A 29 -50.47 -17.27 -4.13
N ASN A 30 -51.24 -18.35 -4.32
CA ASN A 30 -51.41 -18.92 -5.65
C ASN A 30 -52.43 -18.11 -6.46
N ARG A 31 -52.51 -18.39 -7.76
CA ARG A 31 -53.42 -17.69 -8.68
C ARG A 31 -54.89 -17.69 -8.22
N SER A 32 -55.39 -18.78 -7.65
CA SER A 32 -56.77 -18.86 -7.14
C SER A 32 -56.98 -18.00 -5.90
N GLU A 33 -55.99 -17.93 -5.01
CA GLU A 33 -56.02 -17.04 -3.85
C GLU A 33 -55.96 -15.58 -4.26
N LEU A 34 -55.11 -15.21 -5.22
CA LEU A 34 -55.04 -13.86 -5.79
C LEU A 34 -56.37 -13.45 -6.42
N LEU A 35 -56.99 -14.34 -7.21
CA LEU A 35 -58.32 -14.11 -7.77
C LEU A 35 -59.34 -13.78 -6.68
N GLN A 36 -59.37 -14.57 -5.60
CA GLN A 36 -60.30 -14.31 -4.48
C GLN A 36 -60.01 -13.00 -3.76
N VAL A 37 -58.73 -12.61 -3.63
CA VAL A 37 -58.31 -11.35 -3.00
C VAL A 37 -58.70 -10.14 -3.84
N ILE A 38 -58.71 -10.26 -5.16
CA ILE A 38 -59.17 -9.20 -6.07
C ILE A 38 -60.71 -9.12 -6.07
N GLU A 39 -61.37 -10.26 -6.23
CA GLU A 39 -62.79 -10.32 -6.53
C GLU A 39 -63.68 -10.08 -5.30
N LYS A 40 -63.41 -10.77 -4.17
CA LYS A 40 -64.30 -10.77 -3.01
C LYS A 40 -64.48 -9.38 -2.37
N PRO A 41 -63.43 -8.53 -2.22
CA PRO A 41 -63.61 -7.18 -1.70
C PRO A 41 -64.49 -6.30 -2.60
N ALA A 42 -64.32 -6.40 -3.92
CA ALA A 42 -65.13 -5.65 -4.88
C ALA A 42 -66.60 -6.09 -4.83
N GLN A 43 -66.86 -7.41 -4.82
CA GLN A 43 -68.20 -7.98 -4.70
C GLN A 43 -68.94 -7.50 -3.43
N LYS A 44 -68.25 -7.46 -2.27
CA LYS A 44 -68.83 -6.96 -1.02
C LYS A 44 -69.30 -5.51 -1.09
N LEU A 45 -68.69 -4.71 -1.96
CA LEU A 45 -69.04 -3.31 -2.20
C LEU A 45 -69.96 -3.13 -3.43
N GLY A 46 -70.40 -4.24 -4.04
CA GLY A 46 -71.24 -4.24 -5.24
C GLY A 46 -70.51 -3.72 -6.48
N VAL A 47 -69.18 -3.78 -6.52
CA VAL A 47 -68.35 -3.43 -7.68
C VAL A 47 -67.98 -4.71 -8.42
N SER A 48 -68.07 -4.66 -9.75
CA SER A 48 -67.74 -5.76 -10.65
C SER A 48 -66.54 -5.41 -11.53
N PHE A 49 -65.88 -6.42 -12.06
CA PHE A 49 -64.86 -6.26 -13.10
C PHE A 49 -65.49 -6.62 -14.46
N GLU A 50 -65.07 -5.94 -15.51
CA GLU A 50 -65.38 -6.33 -16.89
C GLU A 50 -64.87 -7.75 -17.18
N ALA A 51 -65.58 -8.50 -18.03
CA ALA A 51 -65.28 -9.90 -18.28
C ALA A 51 -63.82 -10.09 -18.76
N GLY A 52 -63.12 -11.06 -18.18
CA GLY A 52 -61.71 -11.37 -18.51
C GLY A 52 -60.68 -10.41 -17.91
N LEU A 53 -61.09 -9.36 -17.19
CA LEU A 53 -60.15 -8.37 -16.67
C LEU A 53 -59.32 -8.90 -15.50
N ILE A 54 -59.91 -9.68 -14.59
CA ILE A 54 -59.16 -10.24 -13.45
C ILE A 54 -58.10 -11.22 -13.97
N GLU A 55 -58.44 -12.03 -14.96
CA GLU A 55 -57.53 -12.96 -15.62
C GLU A 55 -56.37 -12.22 -16.27
N ARG A 56 -56.64 -11.13 -17.01
CA ARG A 56 -55.60 -10.27 -17.60
C ARG A 56 -54.69 -9.65 -16.53
N ILE A 57 -55.26 -9.12 -15.44
CA ILE A 57 -54.48 -8.59 -14.30
C ILE A 57 -53.56 -9.67 -13.72
N LEU A 58 -54.04 -10.91 -13.60
CA LEU A 58 -53.27 -12.04 -13.09
C LEU A 58 -52.23 -12.57 -14.09
N ASP A 59 -52.44 -12.38 -15.39
CA ASP A 59 -51.45 -12.74 -16.43
C ASP A 59 -50.30 -11.72 -16.49
N ASP A 60 -50.59 -10.44 -16.25
CA ASP A 60 -49.57 -9.38 -16.19
C ASP A 60 -48.75 -9.41 -14.88
N LEU A 61 -49.24 -10.15 -13.88
CA LEU A 61 -48.49 -10.51 -12.68
C LEU A 61 -47.59 -11.70 -13.00
N GLU A 62 -46.33 -11.44 -13.35
CA GLU A 62 -45.31 -12.49 -13.47
C GLU A 62 -45.17 -13.29 -12.16
N ASP A 63 -44.61 -14.52 -12.21
CA ASP A 63 -44.33 -15.35 -11.03
C ASP A 63 -43.09 -14.83 -10.24
N GLU A 64 -43.00 -13.52 -10.03
CA GLU A 64 -41.87 -12.86 -9.37
C GLU A 64 -42.16 -12.52 -7.89
N PRO A 65 -41.17 -12.68 -6.99
CA PRO A 65 -41.29 -12.24 -5.60
C PRO A 65 -41.49 -10.72 -5.51
N GLY A 66 -42.55 -10.28 -4.81
CA GLY A 66 -42.78 -8.84 -4.57
C GLY A 66 -43.90 -8.20 -5.39
N ASN A 67 -44.72 -9.00 -6.04
CA ASN A 67 -45.81 -8.52 -6.91
C ASN A 67 -47.11 -8.09 -6.19
N LEU A 68 -47.29 -8.48 -4.92
CA LEU A 68 -48.49 -8.11 -4.15
C LEU A 68 -48.64 -6.59 -3.93
N PRO A 69 -47.59 -5.84 -3.55
CA PRO A 69 -47.69 -4.37 -3.47
C PRO A 69 -48.01 -3.70 -4.81
N VAL A 70 -47.49 -4.22 -5.92
CA VAL A 70 -47.79 -3.69 -7.26
C VAL A 70 -49.26 -3.91 -7.60
N LEU A 71 -49.78 -5.10 -7.30
CA LEU A 71 -51.20 -5.41 -7.43
C LEU A 71 -52.07 -4.50 -6.55
N GLU A 72 -51.71 -4.29 -5.28
CA GLU A 72 -52.44 -3.40 -4.37
C GLU A 72 -52.50 -1.97 -4.90
N PHE A 73 -51.38 -1.47 -5.43
CA PHE A 73 -51.31 -0.16 -6.07
C PHE A 73 -52.20 -0.08 -7.32
N ALA A 74 -52.08 -1.05 -8.23
CA ALA A 74 -52.86 -1.09 -9.46
C ALA A 74 -54.37 -1.16 -9.19
N LEU A 75 -54.81 -1.99 -8.24
CA LEU A 75 -56.21 -2.08 -7.82
C LEU A 75 -56.71 -0.77 -7.19
N THR A 76 -55.85 -0.08 -6.42
CA THR A 76 -56.19 1.23 -5.84
C THR A 76 -56.42 2.29 -6.92
N GLU A 77 -55.56 2.32 -7.95
CA GLU A 77 -55.71 3.23 -9.09
C GLU A 77 -56.94 2.88 -9.94
N LEU A 78 -57.17 1.59 -10.22
CA LEU A 78 -58.37 1.10 -10.91
C LEU A 78 -59.65 1.48 -10.16
N TRP A 79 -59.63 1.36 -8.83
CA TRP A 79 -60.77 1.73 -7.99
C TRP A 79 -61.15 3.21 -8.16
N GLN A 80 -60.17 4.10 -8.27
CA GLN A 80 -60.42 5.53 -8.50
C GLN A 80 -60.97 5.82 -9.91
N ARG A 81 -60.66 4.96 -10.90
CA ARG A 81 -61.05 5.10 -12.30
C ARG A 81 -62.29 4.30 -12.69
N ARG A 82 -62.92 3.60 -11.73
CA ARG A 82 -64.13 2.81 -11.97
C ARG A 82 -65.25 3.69 -12.52
N THR A 83 -66.00 3.16 -13.48
CA THR A 83 -67.18 3.83 -14.02
C THR A 83 -68.42 3.21 -13.39
N SER A 84 -69.19 4.00 -12.64
CA SER A 84 -70.32 3.53 -11.84
C SER A 84 -69.93 2.43 -10.85
N LYS A 85 -70.28 1.18 -11.13
CA LYS A 85 -69.97 0.00 -10.31
C LYS A 85 -69.15 -1.05 -11.07
N GLN A 86 -68.41 -0.61 -12.09
CA GLN A 86 -67.60 -1.50 -12.92
C GLN A 86 -66.18 -0.96 -13.13
N ILE A 87 -65.20 -1.83 -12.97
CA ILE A 87 -63.81 -1.61 -13.37
C ILE A 87 -63.61 -2.23 -14.76
N THR A 88 -63.06 -1.46 -15.70
CA THR A 88 -63.06 -1.80 -17.13
C THR A 88 -61.64 -2.03 -17.69
N HIS A 89 -61.54 -2.73 -18.82
CA HIS A 89 -60.28 -2.88 -19.57
C HIS A 89 -59.72 -1.51 -19.99
N VAL A 90 -60.60 -0.57 -20.35
CA VAL A 90 -60.20 0.80 -20.68
C VAL A 90 -59.54 1.50 -19.49
N ALA A 91 -60.08 1.34 -18.27
CA ALA A 91 -59.47 1.90 -17.06
C ALA A 91 -58.11 1.24 -16.77
N TYR A 92 -57.98 -0.05 -17.06
CA TYR A 92 -56.75 -0.82 -16.89
C TYR A 92 -55.64 -0.41 -17.86
N GLU A 93 -55.95 -0.25 -19.14
CA GLU A 93 -55.02 0.26 -20.14
C GLU A 93 -54.63 1.73 -19.84
N ALA A 94 -55.57 2.52 -19.31
CA ALA A 94 -55.31 3.90 -18.92
C ALA A 94 -54.29 4.02 -17.77
N ILE A 95 -54.10 2.98 -16.94
CA ILE A 95 -53.02 2.93 -15.94
C ILE A 95 -51.76 2.25 -16.48
N SER A 96 -51.74 1.81 -17.74
CA SER A 96 -50.62 1.06 -18.33
C SER A 96 -50.38 -0.28 -17.62
N GLU A 97 -51.47 -0.98 -17.29
CA GLU A 97 -51.46 -2.34 -16.75
C GLU A 97 -50.77 -2.43 -15.36
N VAL A 98 -50.63 -3.63 -14.78
CA VAL A 98 -50.12 -3.79 -13.40
C VAL A 98 -48.70 -3.21 -13.24
N GLN A 99 -47.75 -3.63 -14.07
CA GLN A 99 -46.33 -3.24 -13.93
C GLN A 99 -46.10 -1.76 -14.27
N GLY A 100 -46.84 -1.23 -15.25
CA GLY A 100 -46.70 0.15 -15.71
C GLY A 100 -47.43 1.18 -14.84
N ALA A 101 -48.43 0.79 -14.06
CA ALA A 101 -49.21 1.71 -13.21
C ALA A 101 -48.34 2.50 -12.24
N LEU A 102 -47.43 1.83 -11.54
CA LEU A 102 -46.57 2.45 -10.56
C LEU A 102 -45.53 3.37 -11.22
N ALA A 103 -44.95 2.93 -12.33
CA ALA A 103 -44.00 3.74 -13.10
C ALA A 103 -44.65 5.00 -13.69
N LYS A 104 -45.84 4.86 -14.28
CA LYS A 104 -46.63 5.96 -14.84
C LYS A 104 -47.02 6.97 -13.77
N TYR A 105 -47.45 6.50 -12.60
CA TYR A 105 -47.75 7.35 -11.47
C TYR A 105 -46.52 8.13 -11.01
N ALA A 106 -45.37 7.46 -10.85
CA ALA A 106 -44.12 8.09 -10.48
C ALA A 106 -43.69 9.15 -11.52
N ASP A 107 -43.81 8.86 -12.82
CA ASP A 107 -43.52 9.81 -13.89
C ASP A 107 -44.44 11.04 -13.86
N GLN A 108 -45.73 10.85 -13.64
CA GLN A 108 -46.68 11.96 -13.51
C GLN A 108 -46.36 12.85 -12.31
N LYS A 109 -46.08 12.25 -11.14
CA LYS A 109 -45.71 13.02 -9.95
C LYS A 109 -44.38 13.75 -10.14
N TYR A 110 -43.40 13.09 -10.76
CA TYR A 110 -42.10 13.70 -11.08
C TYR A 110 -42.24 14.86 -12.08
N ALA A 111 -43.06 14.72 -13.12
CA ALA A 111 -43.28 15.75 -14.14
C ALA A 111 -43.93 17.03 -13.59
N ASN A 112 -44.72 16.91 -12.51
CA ASN A 112 -45.36 18.06 -11.85
C ASN A 112 -44.41 18.87 -10.96
N LEU A 113 -43.18 18.41 -10.75
CA LEU A 113 -42.17 19.10 -9.95
C LEU A 113 -41.44 20.17 -10.77
N THR A 114 -40.96 21.22 -10.10
CA THR A 114 -40.06 22.20 -10.72
C THR A 114 -38.74 21.55 -11.12
N GLN A 115 -37.99 22.15 -12.05
CA GLN A 115 -36.69 21.60 -12.48
C GLN A 115 -35.69 21.43 -11.33
N ILE A 116 -35.71 22.34 -10.35
CA ILE A 116 -34.87 22.25 -9.14
C ILE A 116 -35.31 21.07 -8.27
N GLU A 117 -36.61 20.91 -8.04
CA GLU A 117 -37.14 19.77 -7.28
C GLU A 117 -36.89 18.45 -7.99
N GLN A 118 -37.02 18.38 -9.32
CA GLN A 118 -36.73 17.20 -10.12
C GLN A 118 -35.28 16.72 -9.92
N GLU A 119 -34.32 17.62 -9.97
CA GLU A 119 -32.91 17.31 -9.72
C GLU A 119 -32.69 16.81 -8.27
N GLN A 120 -33.36 17.41 -7.30
CA GLN A 120 -33.31 16.95 -5.91
C GLN A 120 -33.95 15.56 -5.74
N VAL A 121 -35.12 15.32 -6.35
CA VAL A 121 -35.78 13.99 -6.33
C VAL A 121 -34.88 12.93 -6.94
N ARG A 122 -34.23 13.22 -8.07
CA ARG A 122 -33.24 12.32 -8.66
C ARG A 122 -32.15 11.94 -7.65
N ARG A 123 -31.56 12.92 -6.97
CA ARG A 123 -30.52 12.69 -5.95
C ARG A 123 -31.07 11.89 -4.76
N ILE A 124 -32.27 12.21 -4.28
CA ILE A 124 -32.94 11.46 -3.19
C ILE A 124 -33.06 10.00 -3.59
N PHE A 125 -33.71 9.67 -4.71
CA PHE A 125 -33.93 8.29 -5.11
C PHE A 125 -32.64 7.50 -5.34
N ILE A 126 -31.61 8.11 -5.91
CA ILE A 126 -30.28 7.49 -6.03
C ILE A 126 -29.74 7.10 -4.64
N GLN A 127 -29.97 7.92 -3.60
CA GLN A 127 -29.55 7.62 -2.23
C GLN A 127 -30.37 6.48 -1.56
N LEU A 128 -31.59 6.22 -2.02
CA LEU A 128 -32.51 5.20 -1.49
C LEU A 128 -32.38 3.83 -2.17
N VAL A 129 -31.46 3.68 -3.11
CA VAL A 129 -31.20 2.41 -3.79
C VAL A 129 -29.79 1.94 -3.49
N ARG A 130 -29.68 0.64 -3.20
CA ARG A 130 -28.42 -0.09 -3.11
C ARG A 130 -28.23 -0.91 -4.40
N PRO A 131 -27.13 -0.68 -5.15
CA PRO A 131 -26.87 -1.47 -6.34
C PRO A 131 -26.57 -2.93 -5.96
N GLY A 132 -27.15 -3.88 -6.69
CA GLY A 132 -26.82 -5.29 -6.55
C GLY A 132 -25.46 -5.62 -7.19
N GLU A 133 -24.66 -6.45 -6.53
CA GLU A 133 -23.39 -6.97 -7.06
C GLU A 133 -23.66 -8.26 -7.86
N GLY A 134 -24.25 -8.11 -9.05
CA GLY A 134 -24.70 -9.24 -9.88
C GLY A 134 -26.10 -9.76 -9.54
N SER A 135 -26.79 -9.11 -8.60
CA SER A 135 -28.22 -9.27 -8.31
C SER A 135 -28.99 -8.01 -8.70
N GLU A 136 -30.31 -8.03 -8.51
CA GLU A 136 -31.14 -6.84 -8.64
C GLU A 136 -30.80 -5.75 -7.64
N ASP A 137 -31.12 -4.51 -8.01
CA ASP A 137 -30.98 -3.35 -7.14
C ASP A 137 -32.07 -3.39 -6.06
N THR A 138 -31.68 -3.13 -4.82
CA THR A 138 -32.57 -3.25 -3.65
C THR A 138 -32.82 -1.91 -2.98
N ARG A 139 -33.92 -1.80 -2.23
CA ARG A 139 -34.19 -0.57 -1.47
C ARG A 139 -33.21 -0.43 -0.31
N ARG A 140 -32.84 0.80 -0.02
CA ARG A 140 -31.95 1.19 1.08
C ARG A 140 -32.68 2.16 2.00
N LEU A 141 -32.56 1.91 3.31
CA LEU A 141 -32.96 2.85 4.34
C LEU A 141 -31.87 3.93 4.47
N ALA A 142 -32.23 5.19 4.22
CA ALA A 142 -31.33 6.33 4.39
C ALA A 142 -31.78 7.19 5.58
N ILE A 143 -30.82 7.77 6.31
CA ILE A 143 -31.11 8.74 7.36
C ILE A 143 -31.22 10.15 6.76
N LYS A 144 -31.93 11.05 7.44
CA LYS A 144 -32.10 12.44 7.02
C LYS A 144 -30.79 13.17 6.69
N ALA A 145 -29.73 12.94 7.47
CA ALA A 145 -28.42 13.55 7.25
C ALA A 145 -27.76 13.12 5.93
N GLU A 146 -28.07 11.93 5.42
CA GLU A 146 -27.54 11.42 4.14
C GLU A 146 -28.29 11.97 2.93
N VAL A 147 -29.58 12.24 3.09
CA VAL A 147 -30.42 12.82 2.03
C VAL A 147 -30.28 14.34 1.98
N GLY A 148 -29.92 14.96 3.11
CA GLY A 148 -29.71 16.39 3.28
C GLY A 148 -30.92 17.07 3.91
N GLU A 149 -30.65 17.91 4.91
CA GLU A 149 -31.67 18.65 5.67
C GLU A 149 -32.56 19.52 4.76
N ALA A 150 -31.96 20.20 3.78
CA ALA A 150 -32.69 21.04 2.82
C ALA A 150 -33.65 20.24 1.93
N ALA A 151 -33.33 18.98 1.63
CA ALA A 151 -34.14 18.10 0.80
C ALA A 151 -35.28 17.43 1.58
N TRP A 152 -35.29 17.51 2.92
CA TRP A 152 -36.27 16.80 3.75
C TRP A 152 -37.71 17.28 3.55
N GLY A 153 -37.91 18.57 3.24
CA GLY A 153 -39.22 19.08 2.87
C GLY A 153 -39.79 18.38 1.63
N LEU A 154 -38.92 18.07 0.66
CA LEU A 154 -39.30 17.33 -0.54
C LEU A 154 -39.51 15.85 -0.26
N VAL A 155 -38.74 15.24 0.65
CA VAL A 155 -39.00 13.87 1.13
C VAL A 155 -40.40 13.74 1.71
N LYS A 156 -40.86 14.72 2.50
CA LYS A 156 -42.24 14.74 3.02
C LYS A 156 -43.28 14.82 1.90
N LYS A 157 -43.09 15.69 0.90
CA LYS A 157 -43.96 15.74 -0.28
C LYS A 157 -44.01 14.39 -1.02
N LEU A 158 -42.87 13.72 -1.17
CA LEU A 158 -42.79 12.38 -1.79
C LEU A 158 -43.50 11.31 -0.95
N ALA A 159 -43.48 11.43 0.38
CA ALA A 159 -44.20 10.55 1.29
C ALA A 159 -45.72 10.75 1.20
N ASP A 160 -46.18 12.00 1.08
CA ASP A 160 -47.61 12.34 0.91
C ASP A 160 -48.19 11.70 -0.36
N VAL A 161 -47.39 11.59 -1.43
CA VAL A 161 -47.76 10.90 -2.66
C VAL A 161 -47.34 9.42 -2.69
N ARG A 162 -46.95 8.85 -1.55
CA ARG A 162 -46.60 7.42 -1.40
C ARG A 162 -45.54 6.91 -2.37
N LEU A 163 -44.55 7.74 -2.70
CA LEU A 163 -43.36 7.29 -3.45
C LEU A 163 -42.18 6.92 -2.52
N VAL A 164 -42.20 7.42 -1.29
CA VAL A 164 -41.28 7.02 -0.21
C VAL A 164 -42.05 6.84 1.10
N ILE A 165 -41.47 6.12 2.05
CA ILE A 165 -41.97 6.00 3.42
C ILE A 165 -40.96 6.65 4.35
N THR A 166 -41.46 7.42 5.32
CA THR A 166 -40.63 7.95 6.41
C THR A 166 -40.89 7.21 7.72
N SER A 167 -39.85 7.03 8.53
CA SER A 167 -39.92 6.37 9.83
C SER A 167 -38.87 6.96 10.78
N ARG A 168 -38.70 6.35 11.95
CA ARG A 168 -37.59 6.61 12.87
C ARG A 168 -36.84 5.31 13.17
N ASN A 169 -35.53 5.38 13.23
CA ASN A 169 -34.70 4.24 13.62
C ASN A 169 -34.60 4.12 15.16
N ALA A 170 -33.82 3.14 15.64
CA ALA A 170 -33.61 2.91 17.07
C ALA A 170 -32.91 4.07 17.81
N THR A 171 -32.25 4.97 17.09
CA THR A 171 -31.61 6.19 17.62
C THR A 171 -32.50 7.42 17.44
N GLU A 172 -33.79 7.24 17.19
CA GLU A 172 -34.82 8.27 16.95
C GLU A 172 -34.58 9.20 15.76
N GLN A 173 -33.61 8.88 14.90
CA GLN A 173 -33.32 9.65 13.69
C GLN A 173 -34.39 9.38 12.63
N GLU A 174 -34.82 10.45 11.96
CA GLU A 174 -35.73 10.34 10.82
C GLU A 174 -35.06 9.57 9.67
N THR A 175 -35.78 8.58 9.15
CA THR A 175 -35.34 7.73 8.05
C THR A 175 -36.31 7.76 6.89
N VAL A 176 -35.81 7.44 5.69
CA VAL A 176 -36.60 7.34 4.46
C VAL A 176 -36.18 6.11 3.66
N GLU A 177 -37.15 5.45 3.05
CA GLU A 177 -36.93 4.37 2.06
C GLU A 177 -37.97 4.45 0.94
N VAL A 178 -37.67 3.83 -0.20
CA VAL A 178 -38.66 3.66 -1.28
C VAL A 178 -39.81 2.77 -0.77
N VAL A 179 -41.07 3.12 -1.07
CA VAL A 179 -42.24 2.36 -0.58
C VAL A 179 -42.17 0.90 -1.03
N HIS A 180 -41.86 0.68 -2.30
CA HIS A 180 -41.87 -0.64 -2.94
C HIS A 180 -40.65 -0.82 -3.86
N GLU A 181 -40.03 -2.00 -3.82
CA GLU A 181 -38.89 -2.33 -4.72
C GLU A 181 -39.30 -2.34 -6.19
N ALA A 182 -40.58 -2.58 -6.48
CA ALA A 182 -41.13 -2.45 -7.82
C ALA A 182 -40.93 -1.06 -8.46
N LEU A 183 -40.79 0.02 -7.67
CA LEU A 183 -40.41 1.33 -8.22
C LEU A 183 -38.99 1.29 -8.79
N ILE A 184 -38.07 0.55 -8.16
CA ILE A 184 -36.67 0.42 -8.60
C ILE A 184 -36.60 -0.37 -9.91
N GLN A 185 -37.38 -1.44 -10.02
CA GLN A 185 -37.42 -2.31 -11.20
C GLN A 185 -38.18 -1.69 -12.38
N ASN A 186 -39.34 -1.08 -12.14
CA ASN A 186 -40.25 -0.68 -13.22
C ASN A 186 -40.14 0.79 -13.62
N TRP A 187 -39.65 1.68 -12.74
CA TRP A 187 -39.53 3.09 -13.09
C TRP A 187 -38.31 3.34 -13.98
N GLY A 188 -38.54 3.50 -15.29
CA GLY A 188 -37.49 3.66 -16.30
C GLY A 188 -36.49 4.77 -15.99
N LYS A 189 -36.95 5.93 -15.47
CA LYS A 189 -36.04 7.02 -15.07
C LYS A 189 -35.11 6.61 -13.93
N LEU A 190 -35.64 5.95 -12.90
CA LEU A 190 -34.84 5.51 -11.76
C LEU A 190 -33.79 4.48 -12.19
N ARG A 191 -34.16 3.52 -13.04
CA ARG A 191 -33.20 2.57 -13.60
C ARG A 191 -32.06 3.26 -14.35
N GLN A 192 -32.39 4.21 -15.22
CA GLN A 192 -31.39 4.98 -15.96
C GLN A 192 -30.48 5.78 -15.01
N TRP A 193 -31.04 6.41 -13.98
CA TRP A 193 -30.25 7.11 -12.97
C TRP A 193 -29.31 6.16 -12.22
N MET A 194 -29.78 4.97 -11.86
CA MET A 194 -28.96 3.97 -11.19
C MET A 194 -27.87 3.41 -12.07
N GLU A 195 -28.13 3.18 -13.36
CA GLU A 195 -27.12 2.73 -14.32
C GLU A 195 -25.98 3.74 -14.44
N ILE A 196 -26.30 5.03 -14.63
CA ILE A 196 -25.30 6.11 -14.72
C ILE A 196 -24.48 6.24 -13.43
N ASN A 197 -25.10 6.00 -12.28
CA ASN A 197 -24.48 6.22 -10.97
C ASN A 197 -23.99 4.94 -10.29
N ARG A 198 -24.02 3.79 -10.96
CA ARG A 198 -23.75 2.47 -10.35
C ARG A 198 -22.37 2.41 -9.68
N ASN A 199 -21.33 2.87 -10.37
CA ASN A 199 -19.96 2.86 -9.86
C ASN A 199 -19.81 3.73 -8.60
N PHE A 200 -20.38 4.93 -8.61
CA PHE A 200 -20.38 5.82 -7.46
C PHE A 200 -21.12 5.21 -6.28
N ARG A 201 -22.30 4.63 -6.53
CA ARG A 201 -23.13 4.02 -5.48
C ARG A 201 -22.51 2.77 -4.87
N ALA A 202 -21.90 1.91 -5.68
CA ALA A 202 -21.17 0.75 -5.19
C ALA A 202 -19.96 1.17 -4.34
N TRP A 203 -19.20 2.18 -4.78
CA TRP A 203 -18.11 2.76 -3.99
C TRP A 203 -18.62 3.38 -2.68
N GLN A 204 -19.73 4.12 -2.70
CA GLN A 204 -20.27 4.79 -1.50
C GLN A 204 -20.76 3.77 -0.47
N GLU A 205 -21.35 2.64 -0.89
CA GLU A 205 -21.71 1.56 0.05
C GLU A 205 -20.47 0.91 0.68
N ARG A 206 -19.38 0.72 -0.09
CA ARG A 206 -18.08 0.28 0.46
C ARG A 206 -17.50 1.29 1.44
N LEU A 207 -17.58 2.59 1.13
CA LEU A 207 -17.15 3.67 2.02
C LEU A 207 -17.90 3.64 3.35
N ARG A 208 -19.24 3.47 3.30
CA ARG A 208 -20.09 3.38 4.49
C ARG A 208 -19.80 2.14 5.33
N ALA A 209 -19.45 1.01 4.70
CA ALA A 209 -19.00 -0.17 5.42
C ALA A 209 -17.67 0.09 6.15
N ALA A 210 -16.69 0.68 5.47
CA ALA A 210 -15.40 1.04 6.09
C ALA A 210 -15.55 2.06 7.22
N LYS A 211 -16.40 3.08 7.03
CA LYS A 211 -16.71 4.08 8.06
C LYS A 211 -17.33 3.43 9.30
N ARG A 212 -18.33 2.55 9.12
CA ARG A 212 -18.94 1.82 10.25
C ARG A 212 -17.92 0.96 10.98
N GLN A 213 -17.06 0.26 10.25
CA GLN A 213 -15.98 -0.50 10.87
C GLN A 213 -15.04 0.40 11.70
N TRP A 214 -14.68 1.58 11.19
CA TRP A 214 -13.90 2.56 11.94
C TRP A 214 -14.63 3.07 13.20
N GLU A 215 -15.94 3.30 13.12
CA GLU A 215 -16.75 3.67 14.30
C GLU A 215 -16.80 2.53 15.33
N ASP A 216 -17.01 1.30 14.89
CA ASP A 216 -17.10 0.10 15.72
C ASP A 216 -15.77 -0.26 16.40
N THR A 217 -14.64 0.07 15.79
CA THR A 217 -13.30 -0.11 16.41
C THR A 217 -12.92 1.02 17.37
N GLY A 218 -13.87 1.90 17.72
CA GLY A 218 -13.58 3.04 18.60
C GLY A 218 -12.78 4.14 17.92
N LYS A 219 -12.90 4.27 16.59
CA LYS A 219 -12.21 5.25 15.74
C LYS A 219 -10.70 5.02 15.61
N ASP A 220 -10.28 3.76 15.56
CA ASP A 220 -8.88 3.37 15.38
C ASP A 220 -8.28 3.85 14.03
N ASP A 221 -7.09 4.46 14.07
CA ASP A 221 -6.39 4.96 12.87
C ASP A 221 -6.02 3.84 11.87
N GLY A 222 -5.96 2.58 12.31
CA GLY A 222 -5.78 1.41 11.46
C GLY A 222 -6.96 1.12 10.54
N ALA A 223 -8.17 1.55 10.92
CA ALA A 223 -9.39 1.40 10.13
C ALA A 223 -9.66 2.54 9.14
N LEU A 224 -8.86 3.62 9.18
CA LEU A 224 -8.92 4.71 8.20
C LEU A 224 -8.48 4.23 6.80
N LEU A 225 -9.00 4.88 5.76
CA LEU A 225 -8.70 4.51 4.37
C LEU A 225 -7.22 4.74 4.05
N ARG A 226 -6.63 3.82 3.28
CA ARG A 226 -5.23 3.90 2.79
C ARG A 226 -5.12 3.44 1.34
N GLY A 227 -4.01 3.82 0.70
CA GLY A 227 -3.68 3.36 -0.65
C GLY A 227 -4.77 3.67 -1.67
N VAL A 228 -5.17 2.65 -2.43
CA VAL A 228 -6.15 2.77 -3.53
C VAL A 228 -7.51 3.24 -3.02
N LEU A 229 -8.00 2.74 -1.88
CA LEU A 229 -9.31 3.11 -1.34
C LEU A 229 -9.37 4.60 -0.97
N LEU A 230 -8.28 5.15 -0.45
CA LEU A 230 -8.17 6.58 -0.15
C LEU A 230 -8.08 7.42 -1.43
N ALA A 231 -7.35 6.95 -2.44
CA ALA A 231 -7.25 7.64 -3.72
C ALA A 231 -8.61 7.69 -4.46
N GLU A 232 -9.37 6.58 -4.47
CA GLU A 232 -10.74 6.55 -4.96
C GLU A 232 -11.63 7.53 -4.19
N ALA A 233 -11.51 7.58 -2.87
CA ALA A 233 -12.30 8.48 -2.05
C ALA A 233 -11.99 9.96 -2.30
N GLU A 234 -10.72 10.30 -2.49
CA GLU A 234 -10.28 11.65 -2.85
C GLU A 234 -10.84 12.07 -4.23
N ASP A 235 -10.80 11.18 -5.22
CA ASP A 235 -11.35 11.43 -6.57
C ASP A 235 -12.87 11.67 -6.53
N TRP A 236 -13.62 10.82 -5.82
CA TRP A 236 -15.07 11.00 -5.68
C TRP A 236 -15.44 12.24 -4.88
N GLN A 237 -14.69 12.54 -3.82
CA GLN A 237 -14.91 13.75 -3.04
C GLN A 237 -14.74 15.02 -3.88
N GLN A 238 -13.76 15.05 -4.80
CA GLN A 238 -13.58 16.18 -5.71
C GLN A 238 -14.72 16.29 -6.73
N LYS A 239 -15.19 15.17 -7.28
CA LYS A 239 -16.23 15.14 -8.33
C LYS A 239 -17.64 15.37 -7.82
N ARG A 240 -17.95 14.91 -6.59
CA ARG A 240 -19.32 14.77 -6.08
C ARG A 240 -19.45 15.12 -4.60
N LEU A 241 -18.75 16.18 -4.16
CA LEU A 241 -18.73 16.61 -2.75
C LEU A 241 -20.14 16.76 -2.15
N ASP A 242 -21.08 17.31 -2.91
CA ASP A 242 -22.45 17.58 -2.45
C ASP A 242 -23.31 16.31 -2.26
N GLU A 243 -22.90 15.18 -2.83
CA GLU A 243 -23.58 13.89 -2.69
C GLU A 243 -23.01 13.02 -1.55
N LEU A 244 -21.98 13.52 -0.86
CA LEU A 244 -21.41 12.91 0.33
C LEU A 244 -21.99 13.53 1.59
N SER A 245 -22.34 12.70 2.57
CA SER A 245 -22.78 13.18 3.88
C SER A 245 -21.62 13.87 4.63
N SER A 246 -21.93 14.75 5.57
CA SER A 246 -20.90 15.41 6.38
C SER A 246 -19.99 14.41 7.09
N GLU A 247 -20.56 13.30 7.55
CA GLU A 247 -19.82 12.25 8.26
C GLU A 247 -18.91 11.44 7.32
N GLU A 248 -19.35 11.18 6.08
CA GLU A 248 -18.52 10.58 5.03
C GLU A 248 -17.33 11.50 4.70
N ARG A 249 -17.57 12.81 4.55
CA ARG A 249 -16.51 13.80 4.28
C ARG A 249 -15.48 13.84 5.41
N VAL A 250 -15.94 13.83 6.67
CA VAL A 250 -15.04 13.80 7.84
C VAL A 250 -14.19 12.54 7.84
N PHE A 251 -14.77 11.37 7.58
CA PHE A 251 -14.01 10.11 7.51
C PHE A 251 -12.92 10.13 6.43
N ILE A 252 -13.21 10.68 5.24
CA ILE A 252 -12.22 10.84 4.18
C ILE A 252 -11.14 11.84 4.59
N GLN A 253 -11.51 12.99 5.18
CA GLN A 253 -10.54 14.00 5.63
C GLN A 253 -9.60 13.47 6.71
N LEU A 254 -10.10 12.68 7.66
CA LEU A 254 -9.26 12.02 8.66
C LEU A 254 -8.28 11.04 8.02
N SER A 255 -8.74 10.29 7.03
CA SER A 255 -7.89 9.37 6.26
C SER A 255 -6.79 10.12 5.48
N LEU A 256 -7.12 11.26 4.87
CA LEU A 256 -6.14 12.14 4.20
C LEU A 256 -5.12 12.71 5.19
N ALA A 257 -5.57 13.20 6.34
CA ALA A 257 -4.70 13.72 7.39
C ALA A 257 -3.74 12.66 7.92
N LEU A 258 -4.20 11.40 8.08
CA LEU A 258 -3.34 10.29 8.44
C LEU A 258 -2.26 10.03 7.38
N ARG A 259 -2.64 10.01 6.09
CA ARG A 259 -1.68 9.85 4.97
C ARG A 259 -0.59 10.91 5.01
N ASP A 260 -0.95 12.17 5.26
CA ASP A 260 0.01 13.27 5.30
C ASP A 260 0.95 13.18 6.52
N ARG A 261 0.44 12.76 7.69
CA ARG A 261 1.27 12.45 8.87
C ARG A 261 2.24 11.30 8.60
N GLU A 262 1.76 10.19 8.05
CA GLU A 262 2.63 9.06 7.72
C GLU A 262 3.71 9.43 6.69
N LYS A 263 3.37 10.26 5.70
CA LYS A 263 4.31 10.72 4.68
C LYS A 263 5.42 11.58 5.29
N THR A 264 5.06 12.56 6.12
CA THR A 264 6.05 13.40 6.80
C THR A 264 6.95 12.59 7.71
N GLU A 265 6.42 11.64 8.49
CA GLU A 265 7.24 10.73 9.31
C GLU A 265 8.17 9.84 8.48
N ARG A 266 7.72 9.34 7.32
CA ARG A 266 8.57 8.55 6.42
C ARG A 266 9.69 9.42 5.86
N GLU A 267 9.44 10.67 5.52
CA GLU A 267 10.45 11.62 5.07
C GLU A 267 11.48 11.94 6.17
N PHE A 268 11.03 12.18 7.41
CA PHE A 268 11.93 12.35 8.56
C PHE A 268 12.78 11.11 8.84
N ARG A 269 12.17 9.91 8.82
CA ARG A 269 12.90 8.64 8.98
C ARG A 269 13.96 8.44 7.91
N ARG A 270 13.62 8.72 6.64
CA ARG A 270 14.57 8.64 5.51
C ARG A 270 15.75 9.60 5.72
N ARG A 271 15.50 10.86 6.07
CA ARG A 271 16.56 11.85 6.34
C ARG A 271 17.49 11.42 7.47
N ARG A 272 16.94 10.85 8.55
CA ARG A 272 17.77 10.38 9.68
C ARG A 272 18.65 9.19 9.29
N ASN A 273 18.10 8.24 8.55
CA ASN A 273 18.85 7.07 8.10
C ASN A 273 19.94 7.44 7.08
N THR A 274 19.67 8.37 6.16
CA THR A 274 20.68 8.82 5.19
C THR A 274 21.81 9.59 5.88
N LEU A 275 21.50 10.47 6.85
CA LEU A 275 22.51 11.18 7.63
C LEU A 275 23.37 10.24 8.48
N ALA A 276 22.77 9.22 9.11
CA ALA A 276 23.50 8.22 9.88
C ALA A 276 24.49 7.42 9.01
N LEU A 277 24.08 7.02 7.79
CA LEU A 277 24.95 6.31 6.86
C LEU A 277 26.11 7.17 6.35
N THR A 278 25.86 8.42 5.99
CA THR A 278 26.92 9.31 5.48
C THR A 278 27.93 9.69 6.56
N SER A 279 27.45 10.01 7.77
CA SER A 279 28.32 10.28 8.93
C SER A 279 29.17 9.06 9.33
N GLY A 280 28.59 7.86 9.32
CA GLY A 280 29.32 6.62 9.57
C GLY A 280 30.42 6.37 8.53
N PHE A 281 30.13 6.62 7.24
CA PHE A 281 31.11 6.47 6.16
C PHE A 281 32.27 7.47 6.27
N VAL A 282 31.98 8.74 6.57
CA VAL A 282 33.03 9.76 6.80
C VAL A 282 33.89 9.39 8.00
N GLY A 283 33.28 8.95 9.12
CA GLY A 283 34.02 8.48 10.30
C GLY A 283 34.95 7.31 9.98
N ALA A 284 34.48 6.33 9.21
CA ALA A 284 35.28 5.18 8.79
C ALA A 284 36.47 5.59 7.89
N LEU A 285 36.29 6.53 6.96
CA LEU A 285 37.37 7.04 6.12
C LEU A 285 38.44 7.79 6.93
N ILE A 286 38.03 8.60 7.90
CA ILE A 286 38.97 9.30 8.80
C ILE A 286 39.77 8.27 9.60
N LEU A 287 39.11 7.27 10.19
CA LEU A 287 39.78 6.20 10.95
C LEU A 287 40.75 5.40 10.07
N ALA A 288 40.37 5.05 8.84
CA ALA A 288 41.22 4.36 7.90
C ALA A 288 42.45 5.21 7.51
N GLY A 289 42.26 6.52 7.30
CA GLY A 289 43.35 7.46 7.05
C GLY A 289 44.34 7.55 8.21
N VAL A 290 43.85 7.69 9.45
CA VAL A 290 44.68 7.72 10.66
C VAL A 290 45.44 6.40 10.84
N ALA A 291 44.78 5.26 10.68
CA ALA A 291 45.40 3.94 10.74
C ALA A 291 46.48 3.77 9.66
N GLY A 292 46.20 4.22 8.44
CA GLY A 292 47.15 4.18 7.31
C GLY A 292 48.41 5.00 7.58
N VAL A 293 48.28 6.22 8.13
CA VAL A 293 49.42 7.06 8.52
C VAL A 293 50.24 6.41 9.64
N GLY A 294 49.57 5.81 10.64
CA GLY A 294 50.22 5.08 11.73
C GLY A 294 51.04 3.88 11.24
N TRP A 295 50.45 3.06 10.37
CA TRP A 295 51.13 1.91 9.77
C TRP A 295 52.34 2.33 8.92
N TRP A 296 52.19 3.39 8.10
CA TRP A 296 53.27 3.94 7.28
C TRP A 296 54.47 4.40 8.12
N ARG A 297 54.22 5.11 9.23
CA ARG A 297 55.27 5.55 10.16
C ARG A 297 55.99 4.37 10.81
N ALA A 298 55.27 3.31 11.20
CA ALA A 298 55.86 2.11 11.78
C ALA A 298 56.81 1.39 10.80
N VAL A 299 56.39 1.23 9.53
CA VAL A 299 57.21 0.62 8.48
C VAL A 299 58.49 1.42 8.24
N ILE A 300 58.39 2.75 8.18
CA ILE A 300 59.56 3.63 8.04
C ILE A 300 60.51 3.49 9.24
N SER A 301 59.99 3.46 10.46
CA SER A 301 60.80 3.29 11.68
C SER A 301 61.56 1.97 11.69
N ASN A 302 60.91 0.87 11.31
CA ASN A 302 61.54 -0.45 11.22
C ASN A 302 62.68 -0.47 10.19
N LYS A 303 62.47 0.11 9.00
CA LYS A 303 63.54 0.22 7.99
C LYS A 303 64.73 1.05 8.46
N ASN A 304 64.50 2.14 9.22
CA ASN A 304 65.59 2.92 9.80
C ASN A 304 66.41 2.09 10.80
N SER A 305 65.72 1.34 11.68
CA SER A 305 66.37 0.49 12.68
C SER A 305 67.16 -0.65 12.04
N GLU A 306 66.61 -1.27 10.99
CA GLU A 306 67.28 -2.31 10.22
C GLU A 306 68.55 -1.78 9.54
N LEU A 307 68.48 -0.62 8.89
CA LEU A 307 69.65 -0.02 8.24
C LEU A 307 70.76 0.33 9.24
N ILE A 308 70.39 0.82 10.43
CA ILE A 308 71.31 1.05 11.54
C ILE A 308 71.98 -0.26 11.97
N ALA A 309 71.21 -1.31 12.23
CA ALA A 309 71.76 -2.61 12.65
C ALA A 309 72.70 -3.23 11.60
N ARG A 310 72.31 -3.16 10.31
CA ARG A 310 73.15 -3.60 9.20
C ARG A 310 74.44 -2.76 9.08
N SER A 311 74.38 -1.46 9.34
CA SER A 311 75.56 -0.58 9.32
C SER A 311 76.54 -0.91 10.44
N LEU A 312 76.04 -1.29 11.62
CA LEU A 312 76.89 -1.76 12.72
C LEU A 312 77.54 -3.10 12.38
N THR A 313 76.76 -4.03 11.83
CA THR A 313 77.25 -5.35 11.39
C THR A 313 78.31 -5.19 10.30
N LEU A 314 78.07 -4.30 9.34
CA LEU A 314 79.02 -3.93 8.30
C LEU A 314 80.40 -3.55 8.86
N ILE A 315 80.42 -2.69 9.89
CA ILE A 315 81.67 -2.27 10.55
C ILE A 315 82.38 -3.47 11.21
N SER A 316 81.61 -4.37 11.85
CA SER A 316 82.17 -5.56 12.51
C SER A 316 82.73 -6.58 11.51
N SER A 317 82.03 -6.84 10.40
CA SER A 317 82.50 -7.73 9.32
C SER A 317 83.76 -7.19 8.66
N PHE A 318 83.82 -5.87 8.45
CA PHE A 318 85.02 -5.22 7.92
C PHE A 318 86.25 -5.38 8.83
N ALA A 319 86.06 -5.33 10.14
CA ALA A 319 87.13 -5.56 11.11
C ALA A 319 87.58 -7.04 11.18
N SER A 320 86.73 -7.98 10.78
CA SER A 320 86.95 -9.43 10.90
C SER A 320 87.54 -10.07 9.63
N ASN A 321 88.33 -9.31 8.87
CA ASN A 321 89.03 -9.73 7.65
C ASN A 321 88.14 -10.13 6.44
N ASN A 322 86.84 -9.82 6.46
CA ASN A 322 85.92 -9.99 5.33
C ASN A 322 85.67 -8.64 4.61
N GLN A 323 86.75 -8.00 4.13
CA GLN A 323 86.70 -6.60 3.70
C GLN A 323 85.91 -6.39 2.41
N LEU A 324 86.06 -7.28 1.42
CA LEU A 324 85.34 -7.19 0.15
C LEU A 324 83.82 -7.40 0.31
N ASP A 325 83.40 -8.40 1.10
CA ASP A 325 81.98 -8.66 1.37
C ASP A 325 81.33 -7.51 2.15
N ALA A 326 82.08 -6.91 3.08
CA ALA A 326 81.65 -5.70 3.76
C ALA A 326 81.47 -4.54 2.77
N LEU A 327 82.40 -4.30 1.84
CA LEU A 327 82.23 -3.23 0.84
C LEU A 327 80.96 -3.41 -0.01
N LEU A 328 80.70 -4.64 -0.47
CA LEU A 328 79.50 -4.95 -1.23
C LEU A 328 78.22 -4.70 -0.42
N GLU A 329 78.20 -5.10 0.86
CA GLU A 329 77.07 -4.84 1.74
C GLU A 329 76.90 -3.33 2.03
N GLY A 330 78.00 -2.58 2.17
CA GLY A 330 77.98 -1.13 2.31
C GLY A 330 77.32 -0.42 1.13
N ILE A 331 77.60 -0.86 -0.11
CA ILE A 331 76.95 -0.33 -1.32
C ILE A 331 75.44 -0.63 -1.30
N ARG A 332 75.04 -1.83 -0.88
CA ARG A 332 73.62 -2.22 -0.78
C ARG A 332 72.88 -1.38 0.25
N ILE A 333 73.43 -1.23 1.45
CA ILE A 333 72.86 -0.39 2.52
C ILE A 333 72.76 1.07 2.04
N GLY A 334 73.77 1.60 1.34
CA GLY A 334 73.74 2.93 0.74
C GLY A 334 72.63 3.11 -0.30
N LYS A 335 72.39 2.12 -1.16
CA LYS A 335 71.28 2.13 -2.13
C LYS A 335 69.91 2.12 -1.41
N GLN A 336 69.76 1.32 -0.36
CA GLN A 336 68.54 1.27 0.44
C GLN A 336 68.29 2.59 1.20
N LEU A 337 69.34 3.22 1.74
CA LEU A 337 69.24 4.54 2.36
C LEU A 337 68.78 5.59 1.34
N LYS A 338 69.32 5.57 0.12
CA LYS A 338 68.90 6.48 -0.96
C LYS A 338 67.41 6.33 -1.29
N GLN A 339 66.91 5.09 -1.38
CA GLN A 339 65.49 4.81 -1.61
C GLN A 339 64.63 5.29 -0.43
N LEU A 340 65.05 5.04 0.81
CA LEU A 340 64.32 5.49 2.00
C LEU A 340 64.29 7.03 2.11
N LYS A 341 65.37 7.70 1.68
CA LYS A 341 65.45 9.17 1.61
C LYS A 341 64.55 9.76 0.52
N GLN A 342 64.40 9.11 -0.64
CA GLN A 342 63.46 9.53 -1.67
C GLN A 342 62.00 9.52 -1.18
N LEU A 343 61.68 8.61 -0.26
CA LEU A 343 60.36 8.52 0.39
C LEU A 343 60.26 9.42 1.64
N SER A 344 61.23 10.32 1.86
CA SER A 344 61.33 11.18 3.06
C SER A 344 61.31 10.41 4.39
N GLY A 345 61.66 9.12 4.37
CA GLY A 345 61.61 8.23 5.54
C GLY A 345 62.94 8.09 6.29
N ALA A 346 64.06 8.48 5.69
CA ALA A 346 65.38 8.29 6.31
C ALA A 346 65.66 9.35 7.39
N THR A 347 65.77 8.93 8.66
CA THR A 347 66.09 9.85 9.76
C THR A 347 67.53 10.38 9.68
N ALA A 348 67.80 11.54 10.30
CA ALA A 348 69.13 12.11 10.36
C ALA A 348 70.15 11.15 11.01
N ASN A 349 69.75 10.44 12.07
CA ASN A 349 70.60 9.45 12.72
C ASN A 349 70.93 8.27 11.79
N THR A 350 69.94 7.70 11.10
CA THR A 350 70.16 6.63 10.13
C THR A 350 71.11 7.06 9.02
N GLN A 351 70.92 8.27 8.48
CA GLN A 351 71.80 8.81 7.44
C GLN A 351 73.24 8.93 7.95
N MET A 352 73.44 9.49 9.14
CA MET A 352 74.74 9.64 9.75
C MET A 352 75.43 8.28 9.96
N GLN A 353 74.74 7.30 10.55
CA GLN A 353 75.34 6.00 10.85
C GLN A 353 75.70 5.20 9.60
N VAL A 354 74.80 5.15 8.61
CA VAL A 354 75.06 4.47 7.33
C VAL A 354 76.24 5.12 6.61
N VAL A 355 76.25 6.45 6.48
CA VAL A 355 77.34 7.17 5.80
C VAL A 355 78.67 6.99 6.53
N THR A 356 78.66 7.00 7.87
CA THR A 356 79.86 6.79 8.68
C THR A 356 80.41 5.37 8.50
N ALA A 357 79.54 4.36 8.53
CA ALA A 357 79.91 2.98 8.29
C ALA A 357 80.48 2.78 6.88
N MET A 358 79.81 3.31 5.86
CA MET A 358 80.29 3.28 4.47
C MET A 358 81.64 3.98 4.32
N ARG A 359 81.81 5.16 4.90
CA ARG A 359 83.08 5.92 4.85
C ARG A 359 84.22 5.09 5.44
N LYS A 360 83.99 4.43 6.58
CA LYS A 360 84.99 3.58 7.23
C LYS A 360 85.44 2.43 6.33
N VAL A 361 84.50 1.79 5.65
CA VAL A 361 84.79 0.66 4.75
C VAL A 361 85.47 1.14 3.45
N VAL A 362 84.95 2.19 2.81
CA VAL A 362 85.48 2.71 1.53
C VAL A 362 86.90 3.23 1.67
N TYR A 363 87.21 3.97 2.74
CA TYR A 363 88.57 4.50 2.93
C TYR A 363 89.52 3.53 3.63
N GLY A 364 89.00 2.49 4.28
CA GLY A 364 89.79 1.52 5.03
C GLY A 364 90.21 0.29 4.24
N ILE A 365 89.56 0.01 3.09
CA ILE A 365 89.73 -1.25 2.36
C ILE A 365 91.14 -1.39 1.82
N ARG A 366 91.71 -2.59 1.98
CA ARG A 366 93.00 -2.99 1.38
C ARG A 366 92.83 -4.13 0.38
N GLU A 367 91.78 -4.92 0.53
CA GLU A 367 91.42 -6.01 -0.36
C GLU A 367 90.76 -5.48 -1.65
N TYR A 368 91.40 -5.66 -2.80
CA TYR A 368 90.87 -5.22 -4.10
C TYR A 368 90.22 -6.36 -4.90
N ASN A 369 90.68 -7.59 -4.70
CA ASN A 369 90.19 -8.76 -5.41
C ASN A 369 90.41 -10.02 -4.56
N ARG A 370 89.54 -11.02 -4.73
CA ARG A 370 89.60 -12.32 -4.04
C ARG A 370 89.49 -13.44 -5.07
N LEU A 371 90.48 -14.33 -5.09
CA LEU A 371 90.47 -15.53 -5.95
C LEU A 371 89.93 -16.70 -5.13
N GLU A 372 88.76 -17.23 -5.50
CA GLU A 372 88.05 -18.25 -4.72
C GLU A 372 88.32 -19.70 -5.18
N GLY A 373 89.17 -19.88 -6.20
CA GLY A 373 89.43 -21.20 -6.81
C GLY A 373 90.35 -22.13 -6.01
N HIS A 374 91.10 -21.62 -5.03
CA HIS A 374 92.05 -22.38 -4.24
C HIS A 374 91.79 -22.17 -2.74
N SER A 375 91.35 -23.22 -2.05
CA SER A 375 90.86 -23.16 -0.66
C SER A 375 91.85 -23.66 0.40
N GLY A 376 93.03 -24.13 -0.02
CA GLY A 376 94.11 -24.56 0.87
C GLY A 376 95.08 -23.43 1.21
N GLU A 377 96.03 -23.71 2.11
CA GLU A 377 97.07 -22.74 2.48
C GLU A 377 97.98 -22.46 1.28
N VAL A 378 98.06 -21.19 0.88
CA VAL A 378 98.85 -20.77 -0.28
C VAL A 378 100.27 -20.46 0.18
N ALA A 379 101.22 -21.35 -0.14
CA ALA A 379 102.64 -21.15 0.19
C ALA A 379 103.41 -20.44 -0.93
N GLY A 380 102.85 -20.38 -2.14
CA GLY A 380 103.48 -19.71 -3.27
C GLY A 380 102.48 -19.35 -4.37
N ILE A 381 102.75 -18.23 -5.03
CA ILE A 381 101.99 -17.75 -6.19
C ILE A 381 102.94 -17.41 -7.33
N SER A 382 102.52 -17.69 -8.56
CA SER A 382 103.22 -17.30 -9.79
C SER A 382 102.23 -16.74 -10.80
N PHE A 383 102.65 -15.67 -11.49
CA PHE A 383 101.85 -14.99 -12.49
C PHE A 383 102.37 -15.33 -13.88
N SER A 384 101.48 -15.61 -14.83
CA SER A 384 101.88 -15.74 -16.23
C SER A 384 102.41 -14.40 -16.76
N PRO A 385 103.35 -14.40 -17.73
CA PRO A 385 103.92 -13.17 -18.27
C PRO A 385 102.90 -12.21 -18.91
N ASP A 386 101.77 -12.74 -19.38
CA ASP A 386 100.64 -11.97 -19.92
C ASP A 386 99.65 -11.47 -18.85
N GLY A 387 99.87 -11.84 -17.58
CA GLY A 387 99.04 -11.46 -16.44
C GLY A 387 97.65 -12.11 -16.40
N GLN A 388 97.35 -13.07 -17.28
CA GLN A 388 96.02 -13.67 -17.38
C GLN A 388 95.83 -14.91 -16.50
N THR A 389 96.91 -15.56 -16.07
CA THR A 389 96.86 -16.79 -15.27
C THR A 389 97.64 -16.63 -13.98
N ILE A 390 97.05 -17.08 -12.88
CA ILE A 390 97.71 -17.17 -11.58
C ILE A 390 97.75 -18.63 -11.19
N ALA A 391 98.96 -19.18 -11.03
CA ALA A 391 99.17 -20.49 -10.45
C ALA A 391 99.41 -20.32 -8.95
N SER A 392 98.76 -21.14 -8.14
CA SER A 392 98.94 -21.15 -6.69
C SER A 392 99.27 -22.57 -6.22
N ALA A 393 100.19 -22.67 -5.27
CA ALA A 393 100.69 -23.95 -4.76
C ALA A 393 100.47 -24.06 -3.25
N ILE A 394 100.09 -25.25 -2.80
CA ILE A 394 100.12 -25.64 -1.38
C ILE A 394 101.55 -26.09 -1.06
N GLY A 395 102.12 -25.53 0.00
CA GLY A 395 103.41 -25.96 0.53
C GLY A 395 103.22 -27.07 1.55
N ILE A 396 103.84 -28.22 1.33
CA ILE A 396 104.06 -29.22 2.38
C ILE A 396 105.53 -29.08 2.77
N LEU A 397 105.80 -28.51 3.94
CA LEU A 397 107.16 -28.44 4.51
C LEU A 397 107.60 -29.85 4.91
N PHE A 398 108.66 -30.36 4.29
CA PHE A 398 109.46 -31.45 4.84
C PHE A 398 110.75 -30.84 5.39
N ASP A 399 110.94 -30.88 6.70
CA ASP A 399 112.22 -30.59 7.35
C ASP A 399 113.21 -31.72 7.05
N PHE A 400 114.43 -31.38 6.64
CA PHE A 400 115.58 -32.29 6.58
C PHE A 400 116.76 -31.70 7.34
#